data_AF-A0A8X7NMV9-F1
#
_entry.id   AF-A0A8X7NMV9-F1
#
_cell.length_a   1.000
_cell.length_b   1.000
_cell.length_c   1.000
_cell.angle_alpha   90.00
_cell.angle_beta   90.00
_cell.angle_gamma   90.00
#
_symmetry.space_group_name_H-M   'P 1'
#
loop_
_entity.id
_entity.type
_entity.pdbx_description
1 polymer ?
#
loop_
_entity_poly.entity_id
_entity_poly.type
_entity_poly.pdbx_seq_one_letter_code
_entity_poly.pdbx_strand_id
1 'polypeptide(L)'
;MQNRILLAKTKGCDAIDPDNIDGYAHKTGLKWSKQDSIAYVRKLSKYAKKHGLAMGLKNGGDIIKQVLSYVDFSVQEQCGQYGECKQYQPFIKAKKPVFHIEYPKKSKRSKIHWPSKVYKEYCTFKHTGGFSTILKHWNLNEWVYQCPN
;
A
#
# COMPACT_ATOMS: atom_id res chain seq x y z
N MET A 1 0.53 19.62 1.11
CA MET A 1 1.11 18.41 1.74
C MET A 1 2.21 18.67 2.75
N GLN A 2 3.14 19.61 2.54
CA GLN A 2 4.26 19.88 3.47
C GLN A 2 3.82 20.05 4.93
N ASN A 3 2.80 20.86 5.21
CA ASN A 3 2.26 21.05 6.57
C ASN A 3 1.75 19.74 7.19
N ARG A 4 1.16 18.83 6.41
CA ARG A 4 0.71 17.52 6.92
C ARG A 4 1.89 16.61 7.27
N ILE A 5 2.97 16.67 6.50
CA ILE A 5 4.20 15.91 6.77
C ILE A 5 4.88 16.44 8.04
N LEU A 6 4.95 17.77 8.20
CA LEU A 6 5.45 18.38 9.44
C LEU A 6 4.59 17.99 10.63
N LEU A 7 3.26 18.00 10.49
CA LEU A 7 2.35 17.55 11.54
C LEU A 7 2.58 16.08 11.90
N ALA A 8 2.81 15.19 10.93
CA ALA A 8 3.17 13.80 11.20
C ALA A 8 4.47 13.72 12.03
N LYS A 9 5.47 14.52 11.67
CA LYS A 9 6.72 14.59 12.44
C LYS A 9 6.50 15.09 13.87
N THR A 10 5.73 16.17 14.05
CA THR A 10 5.48 16.73 15.40
C THR A 10 4.65 15.79 16.26
N LYS A 11 3.84 14.92 15.65
CA LYS A 11 3.12 13.83 16.33
C LYS A 11 3.96 12.59 16.60
N GLY A 12 5.23 12.58 16.21
CA GLY A 12 6.13 11.45 16.45
C GLY A 12 5.93 10.26 15.51
N CYS A 13 5.32 10.44 14.34
CA CYS A 13 5.25 9.38 13.34
C CYS A 13 6.66 9.01 12.85
N ASP A 14 6.87 7.73 12.53
CA ASP A 14 8.10 7.24 11.88
C ASP A 14 8.04 7.33 10.35
N ALA A 15 6.83 7.27 9.81
CA ALA A 15 6.58 7.22 8.38
C ALA A 15 5.24 7.88 8.00
N ILE A 16 5.08 8.14 6.69
CA ILE A 16 3.81 8.55 6.09
C ILE A 16 3.40 7.57 4.98
N ASP A 17 2.09 7.39 4.83
CA ASP A 17 1.46 6.64 3.72
C ASP A 17 0.53 7.59 2.93
N PRO A 18 1.06 8.34 1.94
CA PRO A 18 0.26 9.28 1.16
C PRO A 18 -0.62 8.52 0.16
N ASP A 19 -1.93 8.60 0.36
CA ASP A 19 -2.93 7.93 -0.48
C ASP A 19 -3.20 8.68 -1.80
N ASN A 20 -3.81 7.96 -2.76
CA ASN A 20 -4.28 8.47 -4.06
C ASN A 20 -3.17 9.08 -4.95
N ILE A 21 -1.98 8.48 -4.94
CA ILE A 21 -0.86 8.88 -5.81
C ILE A 21 -1.01 8.39 -7.25
N ASP A 22 -2.02 7.57 -7.52
CA ASP A 22 -2.32 6.87 -8.77
C ASP A 22 -3.46 7.51 -9.57
N GLY A 23 -3.76 8.79 -9.32
CA GLY A 23 -4.81 9.54 -10.02
C GLY A 23 -4.71 9.52 -11.56
N TYR A 24 -3.54 9.22 -12.14
CA TYR A 24 -3.35 9.05 -13.59
C TYR A 24 -4.05 7.82 -14.16
N ALA A 25 -4.35 6.83 -13.32
CA ALA A 25 -5.09 5.63 -13.69
C ALA A 25 -6.62 5.82 -13.59
N HIS A 26 -7.08 7.02 -13.21
CA HIS A 26 -8.48 7.30 -12.91
C HIS A 26 -9.01 8.53 -13.66
N LYS A 27 -10.34 8.57 -13.85
CA LYS A 27 -11.04 9.75 -14.39
C LYS A 27 -11.18 10.80 -13.29
N THR A 28 -10.17 11.65 -13.14
CA THR A 28 -10.12 12.69 -12.10
C THR A 28 -10.73 14.03 -12.52
N GLY A 29 -10.99 14.23 -13.81
CA GLY A 29 -11.34 15.54 -14.36
C GLY A 29 -10.15 16.51 -14.49
N LEU A 30 -8.94 16.06 -14.13
CA LEU A 30 -7.69 16.81 -14.25
C LEU A 30 -6.78 16.18 -15.30
N LYS A 31 -5.96 17.00 -15.95
CA LYS A 31 -4.83 16.50 -16.76
C LYS A 31 -3.70 16.10 -15.80
N TRP A 32 -3.77 14.86 -15.30
CA TRP A 32 -2.78 14.30 -14.38
C TRP A 32 -2.15 13.05 -14.99
N SER A 33 -0.86 13.13 -15.31
CA SER A 33 -0.12 12.07 -15.98
C SER A 33 0.62 11.16 -15.00
N LYS A 34 1.11 10.03 -15.53
CA LYS A 34 2.02 9.14 -14.80
C LYS A 34 3.30 9.88 -14.38
N GLN A 35 3.83 10.73 -15.25
CA GLN A 35 5.02 11.55 -14.98
C GLN A 35 4.78 12.54 -13.83
N ASP A 36 3.59 13.13 -13.75
CA ASP A 36 3.22 14.02 -12.65
C ASP A 36 3.24 13.27 -11.31
N SER A 37 2.74 12.04 -11.29
CA SER A 37 2.74 11.20 -10.08
C SER A 37 4.15 10.79 -9.67
N ILE A 38 4.99 10.39 -10.62
CA ILE A 38 6.40 10.09 -10.35
C ILE A 38 7.11 11.32 -9.77
N ALA A 39 6.92 12.50 -10.38
CA ALA A 39 7.51 13.75 -9.91
C ALA A 39 7.00 14.11 -8.50
N TYR A 40 5.71 13.89 -8.25
CA TYR A 40 5.08 14.18 -6.97
C TYR A 40 5.55 13.24 -5.86
N VAL A 41 5.61 11.93 -6.10
CA VAL A 41 6.16 10.93 -5.17
C VAL A 41 7.62 11.27 -4.83
N ARG A 42 8.45 11.62 -5.82
CA ARG A 42 9.83 12.07 -5.57
C ARG A 42 9.90 13.31 -4.69
N LYS A 43 9.04 14.30 -4.93
CA LYS A 43 8.97 15.55 -4.15
C LYS A 43 8.53 15.28 -2.71
N LEU A 44 7.50 14.46 -2.50
CA LEU A 44 7.02 14.09 -1.18
C LEU A 44 8.05 13.28 -0.40
N SER A 45 8.66 12.27 -1.04
CA SER A 45 9.73 11.46 -0.43
C SER A 45 10.90 12.34 0.04
N LYS A 46 11.39 13.24 -0.82
CA LYS A 46 12.48 14.15 -0.47
C LYS A 46 12.13 15.02 0.74
N TYR A 47 10.89 15.51 0.80
CA TYR A 47 10.43 16.31 1.93
C TYR A 47 10.29 15.49 3.21
N ALA A 48 9.69 14.29 3.15
CA ALA A 48 9.58 13.37 4.28
C ALA A 48 10.96 13.00 4.84
N LYS A 49 11.90 12.59 3.97
CA LYS A 49 13.28 12.23 4.35
C LYS A 49 14.03 13.39 5.01
N LYS A 50 13.84 14.63 4.53
CA LYS A 50 14.43 15.83 5.17
C LYS A 50 14.00 15.99 6.64
N HIS A 51 12.81 15.50 6.99
CA HIS A 51 12.26 15.57 8.34
C HIS A 51 12.38 14.25 9.12
N GLY A 52 13.20 13.31 8.62
CA GLY A 52 13.43 12.02 9.27
C GLY A 52 12.20 11.11 9.27
N LEU A 53 11.34 11.23 8.25
CA LEU A 53 10.18 10.36 8.03
C LEU A 53 10.44 9.44 6.83
N ALA A 54 10.16 8.15 7.00
CA ALA A 54 10.04 7.22 5.90
C ALA A 54 8.75 7.48 5.09
N MET A 55 8.67 6.96 3.86
CA MET A 55 7.47 7.11 3.02
C MET A 55 7.12 5.84 2.25
N GLY A 56 5.84 5.48 2.29
CA GLY A 56 5.26 4.40 1.49
C GLY A 56 4.88 4.83 0.07
N LEU A 57 4.87 3.87 -0.86
CA LEU A 57 4.10 3.96 -2.11
C LEU A 57 2.75 3.25 -1.92
N LYS A 58 1.67 4.01 -1.94
CA LYS A 58 0.31 3.48 -1.95
C LYS A 58 -0.11 3.07 -3.35
N ASN A 59 -0.42 1.79 -3.58
CA ASN A 59 -0.77 1.23 -4.89
C ASN A 59 0.24 1.66 -5.98
N GLY A 60 -0.19 2.07 -7.19
CA GLY A 60 0.71 2.59 -8.24
C GLY A 60 1.74 1.58 -8.77
N GLY A 61 1.36 0.31 -8.90
CA GLY A 61 2.26 -0.78 -9.29
C GLY A 61 3.04 -0.54 -10.59
N ASP A 62 2.48 0.22 -11.52
CA ASP A 62 3.04 0.51 -12.84
C ASP A 62 4.04 1.68 -12.88
N ILE A 63 4.29 2.35 -11.75
CA ILE A 63 5.37 3.34 -11.57
C ILE A 63 6.49 2.90 -10.64
N ILE A 64 6.42 1.67 -10.10
CA ILE A 64 7.38 1.16 -9.11
C ILE A 64 8.82 1.29 -9.60
N LYS A 65 9.10 0.94 -10.86
CA LYS A 65 10.48 1.01 -11.40
C LYS A 65 11.09 2.41 -11.29
N GLN A 66 10.26 3.45 -11.40
CA GLN A 66 10.69 4.85 -11.39
C GLN A 66 10.80 5.43 -9.98
N VAL A 67 10.03 4.89 -9.02
CA VAL A 67 9.94 5.46 -7.67
C VAL A 67 10.57 4.60 -6.57
N LEU A 68 10.92 3.34 -6.85
CA LEU A 68 11.38 2.37 -5.85
C LEU A 68 12.56 2.87 -5.01
N SER A 69 13.49 3.64 -5.58
CA SER A 69 14.64 4.19 -4.84
C SER A 69 14.26 5.34 -3.89
N TYR A 70 13.09 5.94 -4.08
CA TYR A 70 12.63 7.09 -3.30
C TYR A 70 11.74 6.68 -2.11
N VAL A 71 11.00 5.59 -2.21
CA VAL A 71 10.10 5.11 -1.14
C VAL A 71 10.75 4.01 -0.31
N ASP A 72 10.26 3.79 0.89
CA ASP A 72 10.85 2.86 1.87
C ASP A 72 10.04 1.57 2.01
N PHE A 73 8.75 1.60 1.65
CA PHE A 73 7.84 0.44 1.63
C PHE A 73 6.71 0.65 0.61
N SER A 74 5.88 -0.38 0.41
CA SER A 74 4.62 -0.26 -0.30
C SER A 74 3.44 -0.56 0.63
N VAL A 75 2.36 0.20 0.48
CA VAL A 75 1.04 -0.17 0.99
C VAL A 75 0.19 -0.54 -0.21
N GLN A 76 -0.29 -1.78 -0.23
CA GLN A 76 -0.91 -2.37 -1.40
C GLN A 76 -2.29 -2.89 -1.03
N GLU A 77 -3.31 -2.49 -1.77
CA GLU A 77 -4.67 -2.99 -1.61
C GLU A 77 -5.07 -3.90 -2.79
N GLN A 78 -5.51 -5.11 -2.47
CA GLN A 78 -6.21 -6.02 -3.40
C GLN A 78 -5.41 -6.54 -4.61
N CYS A 79 -4.08 -6.56 -4.57
CA CYS A 79 -3.34 -7.13 -5.70
C CYS A 79 -3.64 -8.62 -5.89
N GLY A 80 -4.00 -9.34 -4.83
CA GLY A 80 -4.39 -10.74 -4.90
C GLY A 80 -5.71 -10.90 -5.64
N GLN A 81 -6.71 -10.08 -5.28
CA GLN A 81 -8.00 -10.05 -5.96
C GLN A 81 -7.86 -9.73 -7.46
N TYR A 82 -6.96 -8.81 -7.84
CA TYR A 82 -6.80 -8.35 -9.22
C TYR A 82 -5.67 -9.04 -10.00
N GLY A 83 -4.92 -9.97 -9.38
CA GLY A 83 -3.81 -10.67 -10.03
C GLY A 83 -2.58 -9.80 -10.28
N GLU A 84 -2.39 -8.73 -9.52
CA GLU A 84 -1.40 -7.68 -9.73
C GLU A 84 -0.17 -7.82 -8.81
N CYS A 85 -0.14 -8.80 -7.89
CA CYS A 85 0.89 -8.85 -6.84
C CYS A 85 2.32 -8.96 -7.38
N LYS A 86 2.49 -9.53 -8.58
CA LYS A 86 3.79 -9.60 -9.26
C LYS A 86 4.41 -8.21 -9.47
N GLN A 87 3.61 -7.16 -9.65
CA GLN A 87 4.11 -5.79 -9.85
C GLN A 87 4.86 -5.26 -8.61
N TYR A 88 4.52 -5.73 -7.41
CA TYR A 88 5.06 -5.24 -6.14
C TYR A 88 6.27 -6.06 -5.63
N GLN A 89 6.58 -7.20 -6.25
CA GLN A 89 7.78 -8.00 -5.96
C GLN A 89 9.13 -7.26 -6.06
N PRO A 90 9.32 -6.18 -6.85
CA PRO A 90 10.53 -5.37 -6.79
C PRO A 90 10.83 -4.80 -5.39
N PHE A 91 9.82 -4.52 -4.55
CA PHE A 91 10.05 -4.11 -3.16
C PHE A 91 10.74 -5.22 -2.36
N ILE A 92 10.21 -6.45 -2.43
CA ILE A 92 10.78 -7.61 -1.75
C ILE A 92 12.22 -7.87 -2.22
N LYS A 93 12.46 -7.83 -3.55
CA LYS A 93 13.81 -7.96 -4.12
C LYS A 93 14.77 -6.88 -3.64
N ALA A 94 14.27 -5.67 -3.39
CA ALA A 94 15.04 -4.55 -2.84
C ALA A 94 15.10 -4.56 -1.29
N LYS A 95 14.65 -5.65 -0.64
CA LYS A 95 14.57 -5.78 0.83
C LYS A 95 13.71 -4.70 1.48
N LYS A 96 12.64 -4.28 0.82
CA LYS A 96 11.64 -3.33 1.31
C LYS A 96 10.31 -4.05 1.55
N PRO A 97 9.60 -3.77 2.66
CA PRO A 97 8.36 -4.46 2.96
C PRO A 97 7.23 -4.02 2.03
N VAL A 98 6.30 -4.95 1.79
CA VAL A 98 4.99 -4.68 1.18
C VAL A 98 3.94 -4.98 2.23
N PHE A 99 3.26 -3.94 2.72
CA PHE A 99 2.10 -4.05 3.59
C PHE A 99 0.88 -4.29 2.69
N HIS A 100 0.41 -5.53 2.65
CA HIS A 100 -0.59 -6.01 1.71
C HIS A 100 -1.94 -6.17 2.41
N ILE A 101 -2.99 -5.58 1.84
CA ILE A 101 -4.33 -5.55 2.41
C ILE A 101 -5.32 -6.17 1.44
N GLU A 102 -6.08 -7.14 1.90
CA GLU A 102 -7.19 -7.74 1.15
C GLU A 102 -8.52 -7.53 1.87
N TYR A 103 -9.59 -7.38 1.08
CA TYR A 103 -10.94 -7.06 1.57
C TYR A 103 -11.94 -8.17 1.19
N PRO A 104 -12.08 -9.23 2.00
CA PRO A 104 -13.02 -10.30 1.73
C PRO A 104 -14.47 -9.82 1.59
N LYS A 105 -15.15 -10.22 0.50
CA LYS A 105 -16.50 -9.71 0.13
C LYS A 105 -17.67 -10.24 1.01
N LYS A 106 -17.40 -11.07 2.02
CA LYS A 106 -18.43 -11.69 2.89
C LYS A 106 -18.47 -11.08 4.29
N SER A 107 -18.86 -9.81 4.39
CA SER A 107 -19.03 -9.14 5.70
C SER A 107 -20.47 -8.76 6.05
N LYS A 108 -21.49 -9.09 5.24
CA LYS A 108 -22.85 -8.63 5.57
C LYS A 108 -23.51 -9.36 6.75
N ARG A 109 -23.22 -10.63 7.02
CA ARG A 109 -23.69 -11.36 8.21
C ARG A 109 -22.84 -12.61 8.39
N SER A 110 -22.17 -12.77 9.52
CA SER A 110 -22.03 -14.01 10.29
C SER A 110 -20.71 -14.04 11.06
N LYS A 111 -20.88 -14.06 12.38
CA LYS A 111 -20.03 -14.67 13.41
C LYS A 111 -18.78 -15.38 12.87
N ILE A 112 -17.64 -14.78 13.20
CA ILE A 112 -16.29 -15.34 13.30
C ILE A 112 -16.27 -16.87 13.32
N HIS A 113 -15.89 -17.48 12.19
CA HIS A 113 -15.05 -18.68 12.11
C HIS A 113 -14.58 -18.83 10.66
N TRP A 114 -13.48 -18.15 10.31
CA TRP A 114 -12.81 -18.35 9.03
C TRP A 114 -11.30 -18.70 9.11
N PRO A 115 -10.82 -19.65 9.93
CA PRO A 115 -9.38 -19.95 9.91
C PRO A 115 -8.92 -20.66 8.62
N SER A 116 -9.67 -21.65 8.11
CA SER A 116 -9.16 -22.52 7.03
C SER A 116 -9.53 -22.05 5.62
N LYS A 117 -10.78 -21.63 5.41
CA LYS A 117 -11.28 -21.22 4.08
C LYS A 117 -10.81 -19.82 3.68
N VAL A 118 -10.81 -18.85 4.60
CA VAL A 118 -10.29 -17.50 4.30
C VAL A 118 -8.78 -17.52 4.12
N TYR A 119 -8.02 -18.32 4.87
CA TYR A 119 -6.60 -18.48 4.62
C TYR A 119 -6.33 -18.92 3.17
N LYS A 120 -6.98 -20.00 2.71
CA LYS A 120 -6.80 -20.51 1.33
C LYS A 120 -7.31 -19.55 0.24
N GLU A 121 -8.29 -18.71 0.56
CA GLU A 121 -8.89 -17.80 -0.41
C GLU A 121 -8.13 -16.47 -0.49
N TYR A 122 -7.64 -15.95 0.63
CA TYR A 122 -7.12 -14.58 0.73
C TYR A 122 -5.66 -14.45 1.20
N CYS A 123 -5.06 -15.49 1.80
CA CYS A 123 -3.66 -15.44 2.25
C CYS A 123 -2.69 -16.14 1.28
N THR A 124 -3.18 -16.97 0.37
CA THR A 124 -2.33 -17.80 -0.52
C THR A 124 -2.36 -17.34 -1.98
N PHE A 125 -2.52 -16.04 -2.22
CA PHE A 125 -2.43 -15.49 -3.58
C PHE A 125 -1.04 -15.71 -4.21
N LYS A 126 -1.00 -15.80 -5.54
CA LYS A 126 0.29 -15.90 -6.24
C LYS A 126 1.08 -14.60 -6.07
N HIS A 127 2.40 -14.72 -5.98
CA HIS A 127 3.33 -13.58 -5.89
C HIS A 127 3.16 -12.69 -4.64
N THR A 128 2.62 -13.22 -3.55
CA THR A 128 2.60 -12.56 -2.23
C THR A 128 3.74 -13.01 -1.31
N GLY A 129 4.65 -13.88 -1.79
CA GLY A 129 5.83 -14.29 -1.01
C GLY A 129 6.62 -13.07 -0.53
N GLY A 130 6.83 -12.98 0.78
CA GLY A 130 7.49 -11.86 1.46
C GLY A 130 6.58 -10.66 1.81
N PHE A 131 5.30 -10.68 1.42
CA PHE A 131 4.38 -9.60 1.76
C PHE A 131 3.86 -9.76 3.18
N SER A 132 3.74 -8.67 3.92
CA SER A 132 3.06 -8.62 5.21
C SER A 132 1.56 -8.47 4.97
N THR A 133 0.84 -9.59 4.90
CA THR A 133 -0.58 -9.59 4.48
C THR A 133 -1.53 -9.53 5.67
N ILE A 134 -2.48 -8.59 5.61
CA ILE A 134 -3.63 -8.51 6.52
C ILE A 134 -4.93 -8.49 5.73
N LEU A 135 -5.98 -9.01 6.35
CA LEU A 135 -7.34 -8.87 5.86
C LEU A 135 -8.05 -7.82 6.71
N LYS A 136 -8.80 -6.95 6.06
CA LYS A 136 -9.51 -5.85 6.70
C LYS A 136 -10.96 -5.78 6.23
N HIS A 137 -11.79 -5.11 7.01
CA HIS A 137 -13.03 -4.55 6.48
C HIS A 137 -12.69 -3.31 5.63
N TRP A 138 -13.55 -3.02 4.66
CA TRP A 138 -13.37 -1.88 3.74
C TRP A 138 -13.25 -0.52 4.45
N ASN A 139 -13.92 -0.35 5.59
CA ASN A 139 -13.86 0.87 6.38
C ASN A 139 -12.60 0.99 7.25
N LEU A 140 -11.67 0.03 7.16
CA LEU A 140 -10.41 0.01 7.90
C LEU A 140 -10.60 0.17 9.43
N ASN A 141 -11.69 -0.38 9.97
CA ASN A 141 -11.95 -0.37 11.41
C ASN A 141 -10.93 -1.25 12.18
N GLU A 142 -11.11 -1.41 13.48
CA GLU A 142 -10.22 -2.16 14.37
C GLU A 142 -10.04 -3.63 13.98
N TRP A 143 -11.01 -4.26 13.31
CA TRP A 143 -10.94 -5.68 12.95
C TRP A 143 -9.77 -5.96 12.00
N VAL A 144 -8.96 -6.98 12.30
CA VAL A 144 -7.84 -7.41 11.47
C VAL A 144 -7.67 -8.93 11.57
N TYR A 145 -7.36 -9.55 10.44
CA TYR A 145 -6.84 -10.91 10.41
C TYR A 145 -5.45 -10.89 9.76
N GLN A 146 -4.43 -11.30 10.51
CA GLN A 146 -3.07 -11.38 9.98
C GLN A 146 -2.84 -12.76 9.35
N CYS A 147 -2.45 -12.78 8.08
CA CYS A 147 -2.04 -14.01 7.43
C CYS A 147 -0.71 -14.50 8.03
N PRO A 148 -0.55 -15.80 8.29
CA PRO A 148 0.74 -16.34 8.70
C PRO A 148 1.75 -16.19 7.55
N ASN A 149 3.00 -15.95 7.92
CA ASN A 149 4.14 -15.83 7.01
C ASN A 149 4.72 -17.21 6.65
#